data_AF-A0A8H7T524-F1
#
_entry.id   AF-A0A8H7T524-F1
#
_cell.length_a   1.000
_cell.length_b   1.000
_cell.length_c   1.000
_cell.angle_alpha   90.00
_cell.angle_beta   90.00
_cell.angle_gamma   90.00
#
_symmetry.space_group_name_H-M   'P 1'
#
loop_
_entity.id
_entity.type
_entity.pdbx_description
1 polymer ?
#
loop_
_entity_poly.entity_id
_entity_poly.type
_entity_poly.pdbx_seq_one_letter_code
_entity_poly.pdbx_strand_id
1 'polypeptide(L)'
;MRLLQQSLNSRNSALEAGTLVCILMLMHYEVGAGGLGTFQPHLAGARQVMQCRGEERTPGCFVEQQIIVLDVMGSTSSSRSSTFSVADVQSFTKSIEGHNCNWSSDLLACPISLLEAILDITSLYKSQFGPKNSNVSLDQILLQKRRVLSWQSSAAQSDIQWHLTEAFRYGIILYLLRLFNLMTDLMELRLMTKNVICHIGAIPTSSGWGYQSIWPLFQAAIVVTCDGERNWFRLRLIEMQQSSGCSVNAGALKVLERQWSLGSTDWEWGSDLELMLV
;
A
#
# COMPACT_ATOMS: atom_id res chain seq x y z
N MET A 1 -24.09 6.16 -8.40
CA MET A 1 -23.59 7.55 -8.17
C MET A 1 -24.66 8.53 -7.65
N ARG A 2 -25.81 8.73 -8.31
CA ARG A 2 -26.80 9.77 -7.90
C ARG A 2 -27.26 9.69 -6.42
N LEU A 3 -27.48 8.49 -5.88
CA LEU A 3 -27.91 8.31 -4.48
C LEU A 3 -26.81 8.64 -3.47
N LEU A 4 -25.55 8.29 -3.75
CA LEU A 4 -24.41 8.67 -2.92
C LEU A 4 -24.21 10.19 -2.95
N GLN A 5 -24.34 10.79 -4.13
CA GLN A 5 -24.22 12.23 -4.31
C GLN A 5 -25.34 12.99 -3.56
N GLN A 6 -26.57 12.46 -3.56
CA GLN A 6 -27.68 12.97 -2.75
C GLN A 6 -27.44 12.78 -1.25
N SER A 7 -26.88 11.64 -0.82
CA SER A 7 -26.51 11.38 0.58
C SER A 7 -25.43 12.35 1.07
N LEU A 8 -24.39 12.59 0.26
CA LEU A 8 -23.31 13.56 0.57
C LEU A 8 -23.82 15.01 0.66
N ASN A 9 -24.88 15.36 -0.07
CA ASN A 9 -25.49 16.69 -0.02
C ASN A 9 -26.44 16.88 1.19
N SER A 10 -26.80 15.80 1.88
CA SER A 10 -27.59 15.81 3.11
C SER A 10 -26.65 15.64 4.31
N ARG A 11 -26.54 16.67 5.16
CA ARG A 11 -25.67 16.61 6.34
C ARG A 11 -26.00 15.43 7.26
N ASN A 12 -27.28 15.03 7.36
CA ASN A 12 -27.70 13.92 8.21
C ASN A 12 -27.34 12.57 7.61
N SER A 13 -27.48 12.40 6.29
CA SER A 13 -27.19 11.13 5.60
C SER A 13 -25.68 10.91 5.42
N ALA A 14 -24.89 11.98 5.32
CA ALA A 14 -23.44 11.92 5.30
C ALA A 14 -22.84 11.38 6.62
N LEU A 15 -23.55 11.48 7.75
CA LEU A 15 -23.06 11.00 9.05
C LEU A 15 -23.29 9.50 9.26
N GLU A 16 -24.13 8.86 8.45
CA GLU A 16 -24.43 7.44 8.57
C GLU A 16 -23.22 6.57 8.16
N ALA A 17 -22.90 5.57 8.98
CA ALA A 17 -21.82 4.60 8.68
C ALA A 17 -22.00 3.90 7.33
N GLY A 18 -23.25 3.71 6.88
CA GLY A 18 -23.58 3.12 5.59
C GLY A 18 -23.04 3.92 4.39
N THR A 19 -22.93 5.25 4.51
CA THR A 19 -22.35 6.10 3.47
C THR A 19 -20.85 5.79 3.28
N LEU A 20 -20.09 5.63 4.37
CA LEU A 20 -18.67 5.25 4.28
C LEU A 20 -18.48 3.85 3.72
N VAL A 21 -19.31 2.88 4.14
CA VAL A 21 -19.27 1.52 3.60
C VAL A 21 -19.55 1.53 2.09
N CYS A 22 -20.53 2.30 1.64
CA CYS A 22 -20.84 2.45 0.22
C CYS A 22 -19.65 3.02 -0.57
N ILE A 23 -19.01 4.07 -0.04
CA ILE A 23 -17.80 4.65 -0.66
C ILE A 23 -16.69 3.60 -0.75
N LEU A 24 -16.41 2.87 0.34
CA LEU A 24 -15.40 1.82 0.35
C LEU A 24 -15.69 0.71 -0.68
N MET A 25 -16.95 0.27 -0.78
CA MET A 25 -17.34 -0.74 -1.77
C MET A 25 -17.14 -0.26 -3.21
N LEU A 26 -17.46 1.01 -3.51
CA LEU A 26 -17.21 1.58 -4.84
C LEU A 26 -15.72 1.67 -5.15
N MET A 27 -14.89 2.03 -4.16
CA MET A 27 -13.44 2.04 -4.32
C MET A 27 -12.91 0.64 -4.63
N HIS A 28 -13.35 -0.40 -3.90
CA HIS A 28 -12.95 -1.78 -4.18
C HIS A 28 -13.42 -2.25 -5.57
N TYR A 29 -14.64 -1.88 -5.99
CA TYR A 29 -15.13 -2.19 -7.32
C TYR A 29 -14.25 -1.53 -8.40
N GLU A 30 -13.93 -0.25 -8.26
CA GLU A 30 -13.08 0.46 -9.23
C GLU A 30 -11.67 -0.14 -9.30
N VAL A 31 -11.08 -0.49 -8.15
CA VAL A 31 -9.78 -1.20 -8.09
C VAL A 31 -9.85 -2.52 -8.83
N GLY A 32 -10.92 -3.30 -8.63
CA GLY A 32 -11.13 -4.56 -9.34
C GLY A 32 -11.40 -4.39 -10.84
N ALA A 33 -11.93 -3.24 -11.25
CA ALA A 33 -12.38 -2.98 -12.61
C ALA A 33 -11.35 -2.31 -13.53
N GLY A 34 -10.20 -1.82 -13.02
CA GLY A 34 -9.27 -1.06 -13.88
C GLY A 34 -8.78 0.27 -13.33
N GLY A 35 -9.59 0.89 -12.47
CA GLY A 35 -9.60 2.34 -12.23
C GLY A 35 -8.60 2.80 -11.18
N LEU A 36 -7.31 2.53 -11.35
CA LEU A 36 -6.28 3.08 -10.47
C LEU A 36 -6.07 4.57 -10.76
N GLY A 37 -6.88 5.42 -10.11
CA GLY A 37 -6.83 6.89 -10.25
C GLY A 37 -8.20 7.55 -10.37
N THR A 38 -9.26 6.79 -10.66
CA THR A 38 -10.63 7.32 -10.82
C THR A 38 -11.35 7.56 -9.49
N PHE A 39 -10.89 6.93 -8.40
CA PHE A 39 -11.51 7.04 -7.09
C PHE A 39 -11.03 8.26 -6.27
N GLN A 40 -10.29 9.20 -6.86
CA GLN A 40 -9.90 10.44 -6.16
C GLN A 40 -11.09 11.23 -5.60
N PRO A 41 -12.23 11.36 -6.31
CA PRO A 41 -13.43 11.98 -5.75
C PRO A 41 -14.02 11.17 -4.58
N HIS A 42 -13.95 9.84 -4.65
CA HIS A 42 -14.39 8.96 -3.57
C HIS A 42 -13.53 9.14 -2.31
N LEU A 43 -12.21 9.27 -2.47
CA LEU A 43 -11.28 9.56 -1.38
C LEU A 43 -11.52 10.93 -0.74
N ALA A 44 -11.70 11.97 -1.56
CA ALA A 44 -12.00 13.30 -1.07
C ALA A 44 -13.34 13.33 -0.30
N GLY A 45 -14.37 12.68 -0.85
CA GLY A 45 -15.67 12.52 -0.19
C GLY A 45 -15.57 11.73 1.11
N ALA A 46 -14.85 10.61 1.12
CA ALA A 46 -14.61 9.83 2.33
C ALA A 46 -13.92 10.66 3.42
N ARG A 47 -12.86 11.39 3.08
CA ARG A 47 -12.15 12.26 4.02
C ARG A 47 -13.08 13.30 4.63
N GLN A 48 -13.91 13.94 3.80
CA GLN A 48 -14.89 14.92 4.27
C GLN A 48 -15.92 14.29 5.21
N VAL A 49 -16.45 13.11 4.87
CA VAL A 49 -17.39 12.37 5.72
C VAL A 49 -16.74 12.00 7.05
N MET A 50 -15.53 11.45 7.02
CA MET A 50 -14.77 11.08 8.22
C MET A 50 -14.52 12.28 9.15
N GLN A 51 -14.24 13.46 8.58
CA GLN A 51 -14.09 14.72 9.32
C GLN A 51 -15.43 15.19 9.92
N CYS A 52 -16.52 15.14 9.14
CA CYS A 52 -17.86 15.51 9.61
C CYS A 52 -18.35 14.62 10.77
N ARG A 53 -17.98 13.34 10.79
CA ARG A 53 -18.32 12.39 11.86
C ARG A 53 -17.56 12.62 13.16
N GLY A 54 -16.54 13.49 13.19
CA GLY A 54 -15.86 13.87 14.44
C GLY A 54 -15.18 12.67 15.09
N GLU A 55 -15.57 12.28 16.31
CA GLU A 55 -15.08 11.09 17.02
C GLU A 55 -15.92 9.83 16.74
N GLU A 56 -17.05 9.95 16.03
CA GLU A 56 -17.87 8.82 15.66
C GLU A 56 -17.17 8.01 14.57
N ARG A 57 -16.95 6.72 14.85
CA ARG A 57 -16.20 5.80 14.00
C ARG A 57 -16.95 4.51 13.75
N THR A 58 -16.62 3.83 12.65
CA THR A 58 -17.07 2.44 12.51
C THR A 58 -16.42 1.55 13.57
N PRO A 59 -17.04 0.41 13.94
CA PRO A 59 -16.45 -0.50 14.92
C PRO A 59 -15.00 -0.86 14.56
N GLY A 60 -14.08 -0.62 15.51
CA GLY A 60 -12.64 -0.84 15.31
C GLY A 60 -12.00 0.07 14.25
N CYS A 61 -12.68 1.12 13.80
CA CYS A 61 -12.28 1.97 12.67
C CYS A 61 -12.02 1.20 11.37
N PHE A 62 -12.69 0.06 11.16
CA PHE A 62 -12.47 -0.85 10.02
C PHE A 62 -12.57 -0.11 8.68
N VAL A 63 -13.64 0.67 8.46
CA VAL A 63 -13.89 1.30 7.16
C VAL A 63 -12.87 2.41 6.92
N GLU A 64 -12.63 3.24 7.93
CA GLU A 64 -11.69 4.34 7.89
C GLU A 64 -10.27 3.85 7.55
N GLN A 65 -9.82 2.76 8.16
CA GLN A 65 -8.51 2.18 7.88
C GLN A 65 -8.37 1.63 6.47
N GLN A 66 -9.39 0.90 5.97
CA GLN A 66 -9.36 0.38 4.60
C GLN A 66 -9.28 1.51 3.58
N ILE A 67 -10.04 2.59 3.78
CA ILE A 67 -9.98 3.78 2.93
C ILE A 67 -8.58 4.41 2.96
N ILE A 68 -7.98 4.55 4.15
CA ILE A 68 -6.63 5.10 4.32
C ILE A 68 -5.58 4.21 3.63
N VAL A 69 -5.64 2.89 3.77
CA VAL A 69 -4.72 1.98 3.08
C VAL A 69 -4.86 2.10 1.58
N LEU A 70 -6.09 2.09 1.05
CA LEU A 70 -6.32 2.24 -0.39
C LEU A 70 -5.78 3.58 -0.90
N ASP A 71 -5.89 4.66 -0.12
CA ASP A 71 -5.29 5.94 -0.45
C ASP A 71 -3.76 5.88 -0.48
N VAL A 72 -3.13 5.44 0.60
CA VAL A 72 -1.67 5.41 0.73
C VAL A 72 -1.08 4.49 -0.33
N MET A 73 -1.56 3.26 -0.42
CA MET A 73 -1.06 2.25 -1.36
C MET A 73 -1.33 2.67 -2.81
N GLY A 74 -2.50 3.21 -3.11
CA GLY A 74 -2.80 3.75 -4.43
C GLY A 74 -1.89 4.92 -4.82
N SER A 75 -1.44 5.73 -3.86
CA SER A 75 -0.47 6.79 -4.10
C SER A 75 0.93 6.24 -4.41
N THR A 76 1.27 5.02 -3.97
CA THR A 76 2.55 4.37 -4.35
C THR A 76 2.56 3.88 -5.81
N SER A 77 1.39 3.87 -6.46
CA SER A 77 1.21 3.38 -7.84
C SER A 77 0.48 4.36 -8.80
N SER A 78 0.22 5.60 -8.41
CA SER A 78 -0.25 6.68 -9.29
C SER A 78 0.51 8.01 -9.08
N SER A 79 0.44 8.91 -10.07
CA SER A 79 1.05 10.26 -9.96
C SER A 79 0.39 11.14 -8.89
N ARG A 80 -0.83 10.82 -8.45
CA ARG A 80 -1.55 11.58 -7.42
C ARG A 80 -0.89 11.48 -6.05
N SER A 81 -0.94 12.57 -5.28
CA SER A 81 -0.56 12.51 -3.86
C SER A 81 -1.63 11.79 -3.03
N SER A 82 -1.25 11.34 -1.84
CA SER A 82 -2.22 10.82 -0.86
C SER A 82 -3.20 11.92 -0.46
N THR A 83 -4.47 11.58 -0.33
CA THR A 83 -5.52 12.45 0.18
C THR A 83 -5.41 12.63 1.70
N PHE A 84 -4.99 11.59 2.41
CA PHE A 84 -4.74 11.59 3.85
C PHE A 84 -3.28 11.89 4.17
N SER A 85 -3.04 12.73 5.18
CA SER A 85 -1.72 13.04 5.74
C SER A 85 -1.36 12.10 6.88
N VAL A 86 -0.10 12.08 7.32
CA VAL A 86 0.33 11.31 8.51
C VAL A 86 -0.48 11.68 9.75
N ALA A 87 -0.78 12.97 9.94
CA ALA A 87 -1.62 13.42 11.04
C ALA A 87 -3.05 12.86 10.96
N ASP A 88 -3.61 12.74 9.75
CA ASP A 88 -4.89 12.08 9.54
C ASP A 88 -4.78 10.59 9.92
N VAL A 89 -3.76 9.87 9.41
CA VAL A 89 -3.54 8.44 9.73
C VAL A 89 -3.52 8.24 11.23
N GLN A 90 -2.67 8.98 11.95
CA GLN A 90 -2.57 8.93 13.41
C GLN A 90 -3.90 9.24 14.08
N SER A 91 -4.62 10.26 13.62
CA SER A 91 -5.91 10.62 14.19
C SER A 91 -6.96 9.51 14.04
N PHE A 92 -6.95 8.79 12.92
CA PHE A 92 -7.92 7.73 12.64
C PHE A 92 -7.49 6.36 13.23
N THR A 93 -6.23 6.21 13.62
CA THR A 93 -5.71 4.97 14.23
C THR A 93 -5.48 5.05 15.74
N LYS A 94 -5.48 6.24 16.34
CA LYS A 94 -5.32 6.47 17.80
C LYS A 94 -6.23 5.62 18.69
N SER A 95 -7.45 5.28 18.25
CA SER A 95 -8.37 4.45 19.04
C SER A 95 -7.90 3.00 19.23
N ILE A 96 -6.90 2.57 18.46
CA ILE A 96 -6.34 1.20 18.49
C ILE A 96 -5.21 1.10 19.52
N GLU A 97 -4.52 2.21 19.81
CA GLU A 97 -3.38 2.29 20.73
C GLU A 97 -3.79 2.14 22.21
N GLY A 98 -5.09 2.21 22.54
CA GLY A 98 -5.61 1.95 23.89
C GLY A 98 -5.52 0.48 24.32
N HIS A 99 -5.31 -0.42 23.36
CA HIS A 99 -4.82 -1.78 23.58
C HIS A 99 -3.41 -1.83 23.02
N ASN A 100 -2.49 -2.63 23.57
CA ASN A 100 -1.10 -2.79 23.11
C ASN A 100 -0.97 -3.37 21.67
N CYS A 101 -1.81 -2.96 20.73
CA CYS A 101 -1.95 -3.52 19.40
C CYS A 101 -1.44 -2.49 18.38
N ASN A 102 -0.19 -2.66 17.95
CA ASN A 102 0.35 -1.96 16.77
C ASN A 102 -0.33 -2.42 15.45
N TRP A 103 -1.28 -3.33 15.55
CA TRP A 103 -2.04 -3.92 14.46
C TRP A 103 -3.48 -3.49 14.59
N SER A 104 -4.06 -3.05 13.48
CA SER A 104 -5.51 -3.05 13.41
C SER A 104 -6.01 -4.46 13.20
N SER A 105 -7.23 -4.73 13.66
CA SER A 105 -7.89 -6.04 13.69
C SER A 105 -7.95 -6.73 12.32
N ASP A 106 -6.87 -7.39 11.90
CA ASP A 106 -6.72 -8.22 10.69
C ASP A 106 -6.88 -7.51 9.33
N LEU A 107 -6.84 -6.18 9.32
CA LEU A 107 -7.30 -5.37 8.19
C LEU A 107 -6.18 -4.64 7.47
N LEU A 108 -5.23 -4.12 8.23
CA LEU A 108 -4.05 -3.52 7.66
C LEU A 108 -3.07 -4.64 7.28
N ALA A 109 -2.64 -4.61 6.03
CA ALA A 109 -1.59 -5.49 5.53
C ALA A 109 -0.24 -5.30 6.24
N CYS A 110 -0.06 -4.18 6.95
CA CYS A 110 1.15 -3.87 7.69
C CYS A 110 0.86 -3.03 8.95
N PRO A 111 1.76 -3.04 9.94
CA PRO A 111 1.68 -2.12 11.08
C PRO A 111 1.52 -0.65 10.67
N ILE A 112 0.76 0.12 11.45
CA ILE A 112 0.43 1.52 11.16
C ILE A 112 1.69 2.37 10.94
N SER A 113 2.71 2.18 11.78
CA SER A 113 3.97 2.92 11.67
C SER A 113 4.77 2.61 10.40
N LEU A 114 4.57 1.44 9.79
CA LEU A 114 5.12 1.13 8.47
C LEU A 114 4.28 1.76 7.35
N LEU A 115 2.96 1.82 7.50
CA LEU A 115 2.08 2.56 6.59
C LEU A 115 2.41 4.06 6.57
N GLU A 116 2.67 4.66 7.74
CA GLU A 116 3.16 6.03 7.87
C GLU A 116 4.49 6.22 7.15
N ALA A 117 5.42 5.26 7.28
CA ALA A 117 6.69 5.32 6.58
C ALA A 117 6.51 5.30 5.05
N ILE A 118 5.60 4.46 4.53
CA ILE A 118 5.24 4.45 3.10
C ILE A 118 4.73 5.84 2.69
N LEU A 119 3.79 6.40 3.44
CA LEU A 119 3.21 7.72 3.16
C LEU A 119 4.26 8.83 3.16
N ASP A 120 5.14 8.86 4.16
CA ASP A 120 6.23 9.85 4.26
C ASP A 120 7.22 9.72 3.10
N ILE A 121 7.64 8.50 2.75
CA ILE A 121 8.54 8.23 1.62
C ILE A 121 7.91 8.70 0.31
N THR A 122 6.65 8.33 0.06
CA THR A 122 5.94 8.72 -1.16
C THR A 122 5.73 10.24 -1.24
N SER A 123 5.37 10.89 -0.13
CA SER A 123 5.21 12.34 -0.04
C SER A 123 6.53 13.06 -0.30
N LEU A 124 7.61 12.58 0.33
CA LEU A 124 8.96 13.12 0.16
C LEU A 124 9.38 13.04 -1.32
N TYR A 125 9.24 11.87 -1.94
CA TYR A 125 9.56 11.69 -3.36
C TYR A 125 8.76 12.64 -4.26
N LYS A 126 7.45 12.74 -4.04
CA LYS A 126 6.55 13.57 -4.86
C LYS A 126 6.75 15.08 -4.67
N SER A 127 7.26 15.50 -3.52
CA SER A 127 7.54 16.92 -3.24
C SER A 127 8.56 17.53 -4.22
N GLN A 128 9.40 16.69 -4.84
CA GLN A 128 10.38 17.08 -5.87
C GLN A 128 9.72 17.48 -7.21
N PHE A 129 8.48 17.05 -7.45
CA PHE A 129 7.76 17.37 -8.70
C PHE A 129 6.64 18.40 -8.47
N GLY A 130 6.48 18.87 -7.24
CA GLY A 130 5.47 19.86 -6.87
C GLY A 130 5.87 21.29 -7.28
N PRO A 131 4.92 22.25 -7.20
CA PRO A 131 5.16 23.64 -7.58
C PRO A 131 6.22 24.35 -6.72
N LYS A 132 6.48 23.84 -5.51
CA LYS A 132 7.50 24.35 -4.61
C LYS A 132 8.88 23.71 -4.81
N ASN A 133 8.98 22.71 -5.69
CA ASN A 133 10.17 21.89 -6.00
C ASN A 133 11.15 21.78 -4.83
N SER A 134 10.76 21.00 -3.82
CA SER A 134 11.57 20.82 -2.62
C SER A 134 12.77 19.95 -2.95
N ASN A 135 13.99 20.49 -2.80
CA ASN A 135 15.21 19.69 -2.87
C ASN A 135 15.23 18.70 -1.69
N VAL A 136 14.99 17.42 -1.98
CA VAL A 136 15.08 16.35 -0.99
C VAL A 136 16.54 16.01 -0.75
N SER A 137 16.97 16.08 0.51
CA SER A 137 18.34 15.74 0.90
C SER A 137 18.52 14.23 1.11
N LEU A 138 19.74 13.74 0.89
CA LEU A 138 20.10 12.35 1.20
C LEU A 138 19.85 12.00 2.68
N ASP A 139 20.08 12.95 3.59
CA ASP A 139 19.85 12.74 5.03
C ASP A 139 18.38 12.46 5.36
N GLN A 140 17.44 13.15 4.68
CA GLN A 140 16.00 12.89 4.82
C GLN A 140 15.64 11.48 4.34
N ILE A 141 16.22 11.04 3.22
CA ILE A 141 15.99 9.70 2.67
C ILE A 141 16.55 8.63 3.62
N LEU A 142 17.78 8.81 4.10
CA LEU A 142 18.43 7.89 5.03
C LEU A 142 17.74 7.86 6.41
N LEU A 143 17.12 8.96 6.84
CA LEU A 143 16.29 8.99 8.03
C LEU A 143 15.08 8.05 7.90
N GLN A 144 14.39 8.08 6.76
CA GLN A 144 13.26 7.17 6.51
C GLN A 144 13.71 5.71 6.45
N LYS A 145 14.84 5.43 5.78
CA LYS A 145 15.44 4.09 5.75
C LYS A 145 15.74 3.58 7.17
N ARG A 146 16.37 4.41 8.02
CA ARG A 146 16.67 4.06 9.41
C ARG A 146 15.41 3.79 10.21
N ARG A 147 14.37 4.62 10.09
CA ARG A 147 13.08 4.44 10.78
C ARG A 147 12.48 3.05 10.52
N VAL A 148 12.50 2.59 9.27
CA VAL A 148 11.96 1.27 8.89
C VAL A 148 12.85 0.12 9.39
N LEU A 149 14.17 0.28 9.30
CA LEU A 149 15.14 -0.72 9.78
C LEU A 149 15.20 -0.83 11.31
N SER A 150 14.95 0.26 12.03
CA SER A 150 14.92 0.26 13.50
C SER A 150 13.54 -0.07 14.06
N TRP A 151 12.55 -0.36 13.21
CA TRP A 151 11.21 -0.69 13.65
C TRP A 151 11.23 -1.93 14.55
N GLN A 152 10.46 -1.88 15.64
CA GLN A 152 10.31 -2.98 16.59
C GLN A 152 8.82 -3.17 16.90
N SER A 153 8.41 -4.43 17.07
CA SER A 153 7.08 -4.74 17.57
C SER A 153 7.01 -4.48 19.07
N SER A 154 5.98 -3.77 19.53
CA SER A 154 5.66 -3.65 20.97
C SER A 154 4.74 -4.78 21.47
N ALA A 155 4.21 -5.60 20.55
CA ALA A 155 3.16 -6.57 20.81
C ALA A 155 3.57 -7.99 20.40
N ALA A 156 2.98 -9.00 21.04
CA ALA A 156 3.04 -10.38 20.59
C ALA A 156 2.32 -10.50 19.24
N GLN A 157 3.01 -11.04 18.24
CA GLN A 157 2.48 -11.25 16.89
C GLN A 157 2.32 -12.76 16.65
N SER A 158 1.33 -13.14 15.85
CA SER A 158 1.33 -14.47 15.24
C SER A 158 2.49 -14.63 14.26
N ASP A 159 2.89 -15.86 13.97
CA ASP A 159 3.96 -16.15 13.01
C ASP A 159 3.67 -15.52 11.63
N ILE A 160 2.41 -15.59 11.16
CA ILE A 160 2.01 -15.02 9.86
C ILE A 160 2.15 -13.50 9.88
N GLN A 161 1.69 -12.83 10.94
CA GLN A 161 1.79 -11.38 11.10
C GLN A 161 3.25 -10.92 11.14
N TRP A 162 4.11 -11.69 11.82
CA TRP A 162 5.55 -11.44 11.83
C TRP A 162 6.16 -11.52 10.42
N HIS A 163 5.90 -12.61 9.70
CA HIS A 163 6.38 -12.76 8.33
C HIS A 163 5.85 -11.66 7.41
N LEU A 164 4.57 -11.30 7.51
CA LEU A 164 4.00 -10.23 6.71
C LEU A 164 4.64 -8.88 7.03
N THR A 165 4.84 -8.57 8.32
CA THR A 165 5.50 -7.33 8.75
C THR A 165 6.91 -7.22 8.19
N GLU A 166 7.71 -8.27 8.34
CA GLU A 166 9.07 -8.28 7.83
C GLU A 166 9.11 -8.15 6.31
N ALA A 167 8.20 -8.84 5.59
CA ALA A 167 8.05 -8.65 4.15
C ALA A 167 7.76 -7.19 3.78
N PHE A 168 6.87 -6.51 4.52
CA PHE A 168 6.62 -5.08 4.35
C PHE A 168 7.84 -4.22 4.66
N ARG A 169 8.57 -4.47 5.75
CA ARG A 169 9.79 -3.71 6.08
C ARG A 169 10.79 -3.76 4.94
N TYR A 170 11.12 -4.94 4.44
CA TYR A 170 12.07 -5.09 3.34
C TYR A 170 11.51 -4.54 2.02
N GLY A 171 10.21 -4.71 1.75
CA GLY A 171 9.52 -4.12 0.60
C GLY A 171 9.55 -2.58 0.61
N ILE A 172 9.42 -1.95 1.77
CA ILE A 172 9.52 -0.49 1.94
C ILE A 172 10.95 -0.02 1.67
N ILE A 173 11.96 -0.75 2.11
CA ILE A 173 13.36 -0.41 1.79
C ILE A 173 13.59 -0.48 0.29
N LEU A 174 13.14 -1.55 -0.38
CA LEU A 174 13.26 -1.68 -1.83
C LEU A 174 12.53 -0.56 -2.57
N TYR A 175 11.32 -0.21 -2.11
CA TYR A 175 10.56 0.92 -2.64
C TYR A 175 11.32 2.25 -2.50
N LEU A 176 11.88 2.53 -1.32
CA LEU A 176 12.67 3.74 -1.05
C LEU A 176 13.91 3.81 -1.94
N LEU A 177 14.69 2.72 -1.99
CA LEU A 177 15.92 2.67 -2.79
C LEU A 177 15.62 2.89 -4.28
N ARG A 178 14.50 2.35 -4.77
CA ARG A 178 14.02 2.54 -6.15
C ARG A 178 13.67 4.00 -6.42
N LEU A 179 12.78 4.58 -5.63
CA LEU A 179 12.29 5.95 -5.86
C LEU A 179 13.42 6.98 -5.90
N PHE A 180 14.43 6.83 -5.06
CA PHE A 180 15.54 7.79 -4.97
C PHE A 180 16.78 7.35 -5.75
N ASN A 181 16.67 6.33 -6.61
CA ASN A 181 17.75 5.79 -7.42
C ASN A 181 19.03 5.46 -6.60
N LEU A 182 18.84 4.88 -5.42
CA LEU A 182 19.91 4.47 -4.50
C LEU A 182 20.31 3.00 -4.70
N MET A 183 20.05 2.43 -5.88
CA MET A 183 20.25 1.01 -6.21
C MET A 183 21.73 0.63 -6.44
N THR A 184 22.68 1.46 -6.01
CA THR A 184 24.11 1.25 -6.23
C THR A 184 24.68 0.08 -5.43
N ASP A 185 24.06 -0.25 -4.28
CA ASP A 185 24.45 -1.40 -3.47
C ASP A 185 23.65 -2.67 -3.88
N LEU A 186 24.21 -3.40 -4.84
CA LEU A 186 23.64 -4.66 -5.33
C LEU A 186 23.55 -5.74 -4.24
N MET A 187 24.39 -5.69 -3.21
CA MET A 187 24.35 -6.66 -2.11
C MET A 187 23.17 -6.37 -1.19
N GLU A 188 22.97 -5.11 -0.83
CA GLU A 188 21.80 -4.68 -0.06
C GLU A 188 20.51 -5.04 -0.80
N LEU A 189 20.41 -4.71 -2.10
CA LEU A 189 19.26 -5.04 -2.92
C LEU A 189 18.93 -6.54 -2.86
N ARG A 190 19.95 -7.39 -3.14
CA ARG A 190 19.79 -8.85 -3.11
C ARG A 190 19.39 -9.37 -1.75
N LEU A 191 19.95 -8.81 -0.68
CA LEU A 191 19.61 -9.20 0.69
C LEU A 191 18.15 -8.87 1.02
N MET A 192 17.71 -7.64 0.73
CA MET A 192 16.33 -7.22 0.96
C MET A 192 15.35 -8.08 0.14
N THR A 193 15.64 -8.33 -1.13
CA THR A 193 14.82 -9.19 -1.99
C THR A 193 14.73 -10.62 -1.46
N LYS A 194 15.86 -11.22 -1.05
CA LYS A 194 15.88 -12.57 -0.45
C LYS A 194 15.06 -12.63 0.84
N ASN A 195 15.12 -11.59 1.67
CA ASN A 195 14.32 -11.54 2.88
C ASN A 195 12.82 -11.48 2.55
N VAL A 196 12.40 -10.66 1.56
CA VAL A 196 11.00 -10.66 1.10
C VAL A 196 10.57 -12.05 0.61
N ILE A 197 11.39 -12.72 -0.21
CA ILE A 197 11.12 -14.09 -0.69
C ILE A 197 10.94 -15.06 0.49
N CYS A 198 11.85 -15.03 1.46
CA CYS A 198 11.82 -15.90 2.62
C CYS A 198 10.55 -15.69 3.46
N HIS A 199 10.23 -14.44 3.78
CA HIS A 199 9.07 -14.12 4.61
C HIS A 199 7.75 -14.39 3.89
N ILE A 200 7.61 -14.00 2.63
CA ILE A 200 6.39 -14.28 1.87
C ILE A 200 6.22 -15.78 1.63
N GLY A 201 7.31 -16.51 1.37
CA GLY A 201 7.30 -17.96 1.20
C GLY A 201 6.78 -18.72 2.43
N ALA A 202 6.93 -18.15 3.63
CA ALA A 202 6.41 -18.73 4.87
C ALA A 202 4.90 -18.49 5.09
N ILE A 203 4.27 -17.59 4.32
CA ILE A 203 2.84 -17.29 4.43
C ILE A 203 2.07 -18.27 3.53
N PRO A 204 1.07 -19.02 4.03
CA PRO A 204 0.24 -19.86 3.16
C PRO A 204 -0.58 -19.02 2.17
N THR A 205 -0.59 -19.37 0.88
CA THR A 205 -1.38 -18.64 -0.14
C THR A 205 -2.90 -18.77 0.06
N SER A 206 -3.34 -19.85 0.71
CA SER A 206 -4.73 -20.07 1.12
C SER A 206 -5.14 -19.26 2.35
N SER A 207 -4.21 -18.61 3.04
CA SER A 207 -4.54 -17.75 4.17
C SER A 207 -5.16 -16.45 3.68
N GLY A 208 -6.06 -15.86 4.49
CA GLY A 208 -6.57 -14.49 4.29
C GLY A 208 -5.47 -13.41 4.31
N TRP A 209 -4.22 -13.77 4.58
CA TRP A 209 -3.07 -12.87 4.58
C TRP A 209 -2.27 -12.92 3.28
N GLY A 210 -2.47 -13.96 2.45
CA GLY A 210 -1.76 -14.13 1.19
C GLY A 210 -1.94 -12.92 0.27
N TYR A 211 -3.18 -12.44 0.08
CA TYR A 211 -3.47 -11.30 -0.78
C TYR A 211 -2.89 -9.97 -0.25
N GLN A 212 -2.66 -9.86 1.06
CA GLN A 212 -2.10 -8.66 1.68
C GLN A 212 -0.60 -8.50 1.42
N SER A 213 0.08 -9.58 1.03
CA SER A 213 1.52 -9.58 0.71
C SER A 213 1.86 -9.09 -0.72
N ILE A 214 0.87 -8.76 -1.54
CA ILE A 214 1.08 -8.42 -2.96
C ILE A 214 1.99 -7.21 -3.16
N TRP A 215 1.85 -6.17 -2.33
CA TRP A 215 2.65 -4.96 -2.47
C TRP A 215 4.14 -5.19 -2.17
N PRO A 216 4.55 -5.76 -1.02
CA PRO A 216 5.96 -6.05 -0.78
C PRO A 216 6.52 -7.06 -1.78
N LEU A 217 5.72 -8.03 -2.22
CA LEU A 217 6.09 -8.97 -3.29
C LEU A 217 6.44 -8.22 -4.59
N PHE A 218 5.60 -7.27 -5.00
CA PHE A 218 5.81 -6.48 -6.20
C PHE A 218 7.07 -5.61 -6.11
N GLN A 219 7.30 -4.94 -4.96
CA GLN A 219 8.52 -4.13 -4.76
C GLN A 219 9.79 -4.98 -4.83
N ALA A 220 9.74 -6.25 -4.40
CA ALA A 220 10.87 -7.17 -4.54
C ALA A 220 11.02 -7.73 -5.95
N ALA A 221 9.92 -8.02 -6.64
CA ALA A 221 9.94 -8.59 -7.98
C ALA A 221 10.49 -7.62 -9.04
N ILE A 222 10.17 -6.33 -8.93
CA ILE A 222 10.54 -5.33 -9.95
C ILE A 222 12.05 -5.10 -10.05
N VAL A 223 12.79 -5.28 -8.96
CA VAL A 223 14.24 -5.04 -8.90
C VAL A 223 15.07 -6.27 -9.31
N VAL A 224 14.43 -7.39 -9.59
CA VAL A 224 15.09 -8.67 -9.88
C VAL A 224 15.52 -8.74 -11.34
N THR A 225 16.79 -9.08 -11.55
CA THR A 225 17.38 -9.22 -12.89
C THR A 225 17.58 -10.66 -13.34
N CYS A 226 17.62 -11.64 -12.42
CA CYS A 226 17.91 -13.03 -12.79
C CYS A 226 16.63 -13.86 -13.00
N ASP A 227 16.62 -14.65 -14.08
CA ASP A 227 15.40 -15.38 -14.49
C ASP A 227 14.96 -16.45 -13.49
N GLY A 228 15.89 -17.02 -12.74
CA GLY A 228 15.57 -17.97 -11.67
C GLY A 228 14.73 -17.35 -10.55
N GLU A 229 15.12 -16.16 -10.08
CA GLU A 229 14.33 -15.42 -9.07
C GLU A 229 13.01 -14.92 -9.66
N ARG A 230 13.00 -14.42 -10.91
CA ARG A 230 11.76 -14.03 -11.61
C ARG A 230 10.75 -15.17 -11.67
N ASN A 231 11.22 -16.39 -11.94
CA ASN A 231 10.35 -17.56 -11.99
C ASN A 231 9.70 -17.87 -10.64
N TRP A 232 10.40 -17.63 -9.53
CA TRP A 232 9.81 -17.76 -8.20
C TRP A 232 8.63 -16.79 -7.99
N PHE A 233 8.82 -15.51 -8.33
CA PHE A 233 7.74 -14.51 -8.23
C PHE A 233 6.55 -14.84 -9.13
N ARG A 234 6.82 -15.32 -10.35
CA ARG A 234 5.80 -15.74 -11.32
C ARG A 234 4.94 -16.87 -10.75
N LEU A 235 5.55 -17.95 -10.29
CA LEU A 235 4.84 -19.07 -9.68
C LEU A 235 4.04 -18.62 -8.45
N ARG A 236 4.65 -17.78 -7.61
CA ARG A 236 4.01 -17.28 -6.40
C ARG A 236 2.74 -16.46 -6.69
N LEU A 237 2.79 -15.54 -7.65
CA LEU A 237 1.64 -14.73 -8.05
C LEU A 237 0.52 -15.60 -8.67
N ILE A 238 0.87 -16.64 -9.43
CA ILE A 238 -0.08 -17.61 -9.98
C ILE A 238 -0.78 -18.38 -8.85
N GLU A 239 -0.03 -18.89 -7.87
CA GLU A 239 -0.61 -19.57 -6.71
C GLU A 239 -1.54 -18.68 -5.90
N MET A 240 -1.16 -17.41 -5.68
CA MET A 240 -2.00 -16.41 -4.99
C MET A 240 -3.28 -16.11 -5.78
N GLN A 241 -3.19 -15.98 -7.11
CA GLN A 241 -4.35 -15.79 -7.99
C GLN A 241 -5.31 -16.99 -7.91
N GLN A 242 -4.77 -18.22 -7.99
CA GLN A 242 -5.58 -19.44 -7.93
C GLN A 242 -6.26 -19.63 -6.58
N SER A 243 -5.58 -19.25 -5.50
CA SER A 243 -6.10 -19.41 -4.13
C SER A 243 -7.16 -18.36 -3.76
N SER A 244 -7.01 -17.12 -4.25
CA SER A 244 -7.88 -15.99 -3.87
C SER A 244 -8.92 -15.60 -4.92
N GLY A 245 -8.73 -15.98 -6.18
CA GLY A 245 -9.54 -15.50 -7.32
C GLY A 245 -9.33 -14.02 -7.66
N CYS A 246 -8.46 -13.30 -6.94
CA CYS A 246 -8.30 -11.85 -7.06
C CYS A 246 -7.41 -11.49 -8.26
N SER A 247 -8.01 -10.89 -9.30
CA SER A 247 -7.37 -10.50 -10.57
C SER A 247 -6.18 -9.55 -10.43
N VAL A 248 -6.03 -8.87 -9.29
CA VAL A 248 -4.90 -7.97 -9.00
C VAL A 248 -3.57 -8.74 -9.08
N ASN A 249 -3.53 -10.01 -8.70
CA ASN A 249 -2.32 -10.82 -8.80
C ASN A 249 -1.90 -11.06 -10.26
N ALA A 250 -2.86 -11.40 -11.13
CA ALA A 250 -2.62 -11.53 -12.56
C ALA A 250 -2.18 -10.20 -13.20
N GLY A 251 -2.80 -9.09 -12.79
CA GLY A 251 -2.44 -7.74 -13.24
C GLY A 251 -1.02 -7.34 -12.85
N ALA A 252 -0.65 -7.59 -11.60
CA ALA A 252 0.71 -7.38 -11.10
C ALA A 252 1.74 -8.19 -11.90
N LEU A 253 1.43 -9.47 -12.20
CA LEU A 253 2.31 -10.32 -13.00
C LEU A 253 2.50 -9.76 -14.43
N LYS A 254 1.43 -9.32 -15.09
CA LYS A 254 1.51 -8.73 -16.44
C LYS A 254 2.45 -7.51 -16.48
N VAL A 255 2.36 -6.64 -15.47
CA VAL A 255 3.27 -5.50 -15.35
C VAL A 255 4.71 -5.95 -15.14
N LEU A 256 4.95 -6.94 -14.27
CA LEU A 256 6.28 -7.47 -14.03
C LEU A 256 6.90 -8.07 -15.30
N GLU A 257 6.17 -8.88 -16.06
CA GLU A 257 6.67 -9.45 -17.33
C GLU A 257 7.07 -8.37 -18.32
N ARG A 258 6.26 -7.32 -18.44
CA ARG A 258 6.59 -6.18 -19.28
C ARG A 258 7.88 -5.49 -18.82
N GLN A 259 8.00 -5.16 -17.54
CA GLN A 259 9.19 -4.50 -17.01
C GLN A 259 10.44 -5.37 -17.16
N TRP A 260 10.33 -6.67 -16.88
CA TRP A 260 11.43 -7.63 -17.07
C TRP A 260 11.86 -7.74 -18.53
N SER A 261 10.93 -7.66 -19.50
CA SER A 261 11.26 -7.65 -20.93
C SER A 261 11.97 -6.37 -21.38
N LEU A 262 11.67 -5.23 -20.73
CA LEU A 262 12.29 -3.94 -21.03
C LEU A 262 13.68 -3.80 -20.37
N GLY A 263 14.04 -4.71 -19.45
CA GLY A 263 15.23 -4.57 -18.62
C GLY A 263 15.17 -3.36 -17.68
N SER A 264 14.00 -2.74 -17.53
CA SER A 264 13.81 -1.58 -16.66
C SER A 264 13.48 -2.06 -15.25
N THR A 265 14.10 -1.40 -14.28
CA THR A 265 13.71 -1.49 -12.86
C THR A 265 12.90 -0.27 -12.42
N ASP A 266 12.81 0.73 -13.29
CA ASP A 266 12.01 1.93 -13.09
C ASP A 266 10.67 1.79 -13.80
N TRP A 267 9.63 2.13 -13.04
CA TRP A 267 8.27 2.17 -13.55
C TRP A 267 7.90 3.65 -13.68
N GLU A 268 7.67 4.13 -14.90
CA GLU A 268 7.26 5.52 -15.10
C GLU A 268 5.74 5.66 -14.92
N TRP A 269 5.36 6.63 -14.09
CA TRP A 269 3.97 6.96 -13.79
C TRP A 269 3.33 7.60 -15.03
N GLY A 270 2.66 6.83 -15.88
CA GLY A 270 1.79 7.44 -16.89
C GLY A 270 1.49 6.66 -18.15
N SER A 271 2.30 5.69 -18.56
CA SER A 271 2.06 4.95 -19.82
C SER A 271 1.50 3.53 -19.63
N ASP A 272 1.62 2.97 -18.43
CA ASP A 272 1.50 1.51 -18.23
C ASP A 272 0.35 1.09 -17.30
N LEU A 273 -0.43 2.06 -16.79
CA LEU A 273 -1.57 1.82 -15.90
C LEU A 273 -2.74 1.12 -16.61
N GLU A 274 -2.85 1.22 -17.93
CA GLU A 274 -3.83 0.47 -18.73
C GLU A 274 -3.49 -1.04 -18.79
N LEU A 275 -2.25 -1.44 -18.51
CA LEU A 275 -1.77 -2.83 -18.66
C LEU A 275 -1.79 -3.66 -17.38
N MET A 276 -2.14 -3.08 -16.22
CA MET A 276 -2.51 -3.92 -15.06
C MET A 276 -3.80 -4.70 -15.30
N LEU A 277 -4.66 -4.28 -16.24
CA LEU A 277 -6.08 -4.70 -16.25
C LEU A 277 -6.66 -5.06 -17.64
N VAL A 278 -5.81 -5.38 -18.63
CA VAL A 278 -6.20 -6.20 -19.81
C VAL A 278 -5.62 -7.59 -19.66
#